data_AF-V2XX47-F1
#
_entry.id   AF-V2XX47-F1
#
_cell.length_a   1.000
_cell.length_b   1.000
_cell.length_c   1.000
_cell.angle_alpha   90.00
_cell.angle_beta   90.00
_cell.angle_gamma   90.00
#
_symmetry.space_group_name_H-M   'P 1'
#
loop_
_entity.id
_entity.type
_entity.pdbx_description
1 polymer ?
#
loop_
_entity_poly.entity_id
_entity_poly.type
_entity_poly.pdbx_seq_one_letter_code
_entity_poly.pdbx_strand_id
1 'polypeptide(L)' 'MRIIIDTDKGRIILPKAFFPTLDKMNKILADGGSDKKWTAEDYVREQFEKAIKETMLRAEDKVVK' A
#
# COMPACT_ATOMS: atom_id res chain seq x y z
N MET A 1 1.98 -7.14 -2.36
CA MET A 1 1.90 -6.04 -3.35
C MET A 1 3.13 -5.16 -3.14
N ARG A 2 3.78 -4.64 -4.18
CA ARG A 2 4.94 -3.74 -4.05
C ARG A 2 4.58 -2.35 -4.56
N ILE A 3 4.79 -1.33 -3.75
CA ILE A 3 4.66 0.09 -4.10
C ILE A 3 6.08 0.63 -4.22
N ILE A 4 6.36 1.41 -5.26
CA ILE A 4 7.68 2.00 -5.49
C ILE A 4 7.58 3.50 -5.25
N ILE A 5 8.47 4.03 -4.42
CA ILE A 5 8.70 5.47 -4.28
C ILE A 5 9.87 5.82 -5.20
N ASP A 6 9.57 6.47 -6.31
CA ASP A 6 10.56 6.97 -7.27
C ASP A 6 10.99 8.37 -6.81
N THR A 7 12.11 8.43 -6.10
CA THR A 7 12.63 9.67 -5.52
C THR A 7 13.23 10.61 -6.57
N ASP A 8 13.72 10.07 -7.69
CA ASP A 8 14.28 10.88 -8.78
C ASP A 8 13.19 11.64 -9.52
N LYS A 9 11.99 11.04 -9.64
CA LYS A 9 10.86 11.63 -10.36
C LYS A 9 9.72 12.11 -9.46
N GLY A 10 9.90 12.04 -8.14
CA GLY A 10 8.95 12.53 -7.14
C GLY A 10 7.56 11.92 -7.24
N ARG A 11 7.46 10.59 -7.46
CA ARG A 11 6.16 9.93 -7.69
C ARG A 11 6.06 8.54 -7.09
N ILE A 12 4.82 8.13 -6.85
CA ILE A 12 4.50 6.79 -6.33
C ILE A 12 3.98 5.94 -7.48
N ILE A 13 4.64 4.81 -7.72
CA ILE A 13 4.24 3.85 -8.74
C ILE A 13 3.48 2.70 -8.07
N LEU A 14 2.21 2.58 -8.44
CA LEU A 14 1.31 1.53 -7.96
C LEU A 14 1.26 0.37 -8.96
N PRO A 15 1.21 -0.89 -8.49
CA PRO A 15 1.13 -2.04 -9.39
C PRO A 15 -0.23 -2.10 -10.08
N LYS A 16 -0.30 -2.72 -11.27
CA LYS A 16 -1.53 -2.84 -12.07
C LYS A 16 -2.74 -3.40 -11.29
N ALA A 17 -2.48 -4.30 -10.34
CA ALA A 17 -3.52 -4.93 -9.53
C ALA A 17 -3.99 -4.05 -8.35
N PHE A 18 -3.44 -2.85 -8.15
CA PHE A 18 -3.74 -1.99 -6.99
C PHE A 18 -5.21 -1.57 -6.95
N PHE A 19 -5.69 -0.84 -7.96
CA PHE A 19 -7.06 -0.32 -7.97
C PHE A 19 -8.12 -1.43 -7.93
N PRO A 20 -8.02 -2.54 -8.70
CA PRO A 20 -8.94 -3.67 -8.55
C PRO A 20 -8.97 -4.26 -7.12
N THR A 21 -7.82 -4.28 -6.44
CA THR A 21 -7.74 -4.77 -5.05
C THR A 21 -8.39 -3.79 -4.09
N LEU A 22 -8.14 -2.49 -4.26
CA LEU A 22 -8.71 -1.43 -3.44
C LEU A 22 -10.24 -1.39 -3.59
N ASP A 23 -10.76 -1.52 -4.81
CA ASP A 23 -12.20 -1.57 -5.08
C ASP A 23 -12.84 -2.79 -4.43
N LYS A 24 -12.19 -3.95 -4.49
CA LYS A 24 -12.65 -5.16 -3.80
C LYS A 24 -12.69 -4.97 -2.28
N MET A 25 -11.69 -4.33 -1.69
CA MET A 25 -11.67 -4.01 -0.27
C MET A 25 -12.80 -3.06 0.12
N ASN A 26 -13.00 -1.99 -0.65
CA ASN A 26 -14.09 -1.04 -0.43
C ASN A 26 -15.47 -1.67 -0.57
N LYS A 27 -15.65 -2.58 -1.53
CA LYS A 27 -16.89 -3.35 -1.67
C LYS A 27 -17.17 -4.21 -0.44
N ILE A 28 -16.18 -4.93 0.06
CA ILE A 28 -16.33 -5.76 1.27
C ILE A 28 -16.72 -4.91 2.48
N LEU A 29 -16.14 -3.71 2.62
CA LEU A 29 -16.48 -2.79 3.72
C LEU A 29 -17.91 -2.26 3.60
N ALA A 30 -18.34 -1.89 2.39
CA ALA A 30 -19.70 -1.45 2.13
C ALA A 30 -20.72 -2.58 2.40
N ASP A 31 -20.43 -3.80 1.94
CA ASP A 31 -21.26 -4.99 2.18
C ASP A 31 -21.34 -5.32 3.68
N GLY A 32 -20.29 -4.99 4.45
CA GLY A 32 -20.24 -5.11 5.91
C GLY A 32 -20.89 -3.94 6.68
N GLY A 33 -21.52 -2.98 6.00
CA GLY A 33 -22.19 -1.83 6.61
C GLY A 33 -21.25 -0.73 7.13
N SER A 34 -20.00 -0.70 6.66
CA SER A 34 -19.05 0.35 7.02
C SER A 34 -19.15 1.54 6.07
N ASP A 35 -19.22 2.75 6.63
CA ASP A 35 -19.09 4.01 5.86
C ASP A 35 -17.65 4.32 5.43
N LYS A 36 -16.68 3.50 5.88
CA LYS A 36 -15.26 3.73 5.57
C LYS A 36 -14.95 3.31 4.14
N LYS A 37 -14.45 4.26 3.37
CA LYS A 37 -13.92 4.05 2.02
C LYS A 37 -12.43 4.38 1.98
N TRP A 38 -11.61 3.42 1.58
CA TRP A 38 -10.19 3.62 1.37
C TRP A 38 -9.94 4.37 0.07
N THR A 39 -9.17 5.45 0.15
CA THR A 39 -8.55 6.06 -1.02
C THR A 39 -7.17 5.45 -1.30
N ALA A 40 -6.65 5.67 -2.51
CA ALA A 40 -5.29 5.25 -2.85
C ALA A 40 -4.26 5.93 -1.93
N GLU A 41 -4.47 7.20 -1.60
CA GLU A 41 -3.60 7.97 -0.70
C GLU A 41 -3.60 7.36 0.71
N ASP A 42 -4.78 7.10 1.29
CA ASP A 42 -4.89 6.51 2.64
C ASP A 42 -4.17 5.17 2.73
N TYR A 43 -4.39 4.32 1.73
CA TYR A 43 -3.76 3.00 1.68
C TYR A 43 -2.24 3.13 1.62
N VAL A 44 -1.71 3.95 0.70
CA VAL A 44 -0.27 4.10 0.52
C VAL A 44 0.37 4.69 1.77
N ARG A 45 -0.26 5.72 2.38
CA ARG A 45 0.21 6.33 3.61
C ARG A 45 0.30 5.31 4.73
N GLU A 46 -0.75 4.52 4.96
CA GLU A 46 -0.74 3.50 6.00
C GLU A 46 0.32 2.41 5.75
N GLN A 47 0.47 1.95 4.50
CA GLN A 47 1.52 0.98 4.18
C GLN A 47 2.92 1.56 4.39
N PHE A 48 3.14 2.84 4.05
CA PHE A 48 4.40 3.51 4.27
C PHE A 48 4.70 3.68 5.77
N GLU A 49 3.72 4.13 6.56
CA GLU A 49 3.85 4.27 8.02
C GLU A 49 4.15 2.95 8.72
N LYS A 50 3.61 1.83 8.21
CA LYS A 50 3.98 0.49 8.69
C LYS A 50 5.40 0.16 8.30
N ALA A 51 5.76 0.33 7.02
CA ALA A 51 7.07 -0.05 6.49
C ALA A 51 8.22 0.76 7.12
N ILE A 52 8.04 2.05 7.40
CA ILE A 52 9.10 2.89 7.98
C ILE A 52 9.39 2.56 9.45
N LYS A 53 8.44 1.90 10.14
CA LYS A 53 8.62 1.43 11.52
C LYS A 53 9.30 0.05 11.57
N GLU A 54 9.34 -0.65 10.44
CA GLU A 54 10.03 -1.92 10.30
C GLU A 54 11.50 -1.70 9.91
N THR A 55 12.28 -2.79 9.95
CA THR A 55 13.69 -2.76 9.56
C THR A 55 13.83 -2.39 8.08
N MET A 56 14.60 -1.34 7.80
CA MET A 56 14.99 -0.99 6.44
C MET A 56 16.03 -1.99 5.93
N LEU A 57 15.68 -2.72 4.88
CA LEU A 57 16.49 -3.76 4.28
C LEU A 57 17.02 -3.31 2.92
N ARG A 58 18.24 -3.71 2.59
CA ARG A 58 18.78 -3.66 1.24
C ARG A 58 18.09 -4.71 0.37
N ALA A 59 18.17 -4.56 -0.95
CA ALA A 59 17.50 -5.47 -1.88
C ALA A 59 18.01 -6.93 -1.76
N GLU A 60 19.28 -7.09 -1.40
CA GLU A 60 19.96 -8.35 -1.18
C GLU A 60 19.76 -8.96 0.22
N ASP A 61 19.22 -8.21 1.18
CA ASP A 61 19.04 -8.70 2.54
C ASP A 61 17.93 -9.76 2.60
N LYS A 62 18.21 -10.88 3.27
CA LYS A 62 17.17 -11.87 3.60
C LYS A 62 16.36 -11.37 4.78
N VAL A 63 15.04 -11.34 4.64
CA VAL A 63 14.13 -11.08 5.75
C VAL A 63 14.26 -12.21 6.76
N VAL A 64 14.94 -11.97 7.89
CA VAL A 64 14.93 -12.88 9.04
C VAL A 64 13.77 -12.44 9.93
N LYS A 65 12.76 -13.30 10.05
CA LYS A 65 11.59 -13.09 10.92
C LYS A 65 11.91 -13.43 12.35
#